data_AF-A0A3C0TUV3-F1
#
_entry.id   AF-A0A3C0TUV3-F1
#
_cell.length_a   1.000
_cell.length_b   1.000
_cell.length_c   1.000
_cell.angle_alpha   90.00
_cell.angle_beta   90.00
_cell.angle_gamma   90.00
#
_symmetry.space_group_name_H-M   'P 1'
#
loop_
_entity.id
_entity.type
_entity.pdbx_description
1 polymer ?
#
loop_
_entity_poly.entity_id
_entity_poly.type
_entity_poly.pdbx_seq_one_letter_code
_entity_poly.pdbx_strand_id
1 'polypeptide(L)'
;KADAGAPEARLTDVAEALLEGIDENAVDFRETYDGSENEPVVLPAAFPNLLANGAAGIAVGMATSIPPHNVAEICAALLHLIKHPKASTEKLVEFIPGPDFPTGGLIVEPQNAIIEAYATGRGGFRVRARWEIENLPRGG
;
A
#
# COMPACT_ATOMS: atom_id res chain seq x y z
N LYS A 1 21.63 9.50 -25.43
CA LYS A 1 21.42 10.35 -24.23
C LYS A 1 19.96 10.76 -24.27
N ALA A 2 19.12 10.22 -23.38
CA ALA A 2 17.73 10.68 -23.30
C ALA A 2 17.74 12.12 -22.79
N ASP A 3 17.12 13.01 -23.56
CA ASP A 3 16.98 14.43 -23.25
C ASP A 3 15.97 14.60 -22.12
N ALA A 4 16.27 15.48 -21.17
CA ALA A 4 15.46 15.74 -19.99
C ALA A 4 14.35 16.77 -20.31
N GLY A 5 13.62 16.54 -21.40
CA GLY A 5 12.29 17.12 -21.55
C GLY A 5 11.40 16.51 -20.47
N ALA A 6 10.69 17.34 -19.70
CA ALA A 6 9.78 16.84 -18.68
C ALA A 6 8.85 15.79 -19.33
N PRO A 7 8.84 14.53 -18.87
CA PRO A 7 7.92 13.55 -19.42
C PRO A 7 6.49 14.08 -19.19
N GLU A 8 5.66 14.05 -20.23
CA GLU A 8 4.25 14.39 -20.11
C GLU A 8 3.61 13.44 -19.09
N ALA A 9 3.24 13.99 -17.94
CA ALA A 9 2.65 13.25 -16.83
C ALA A 9 1.31 13.87 -16.46
N ARG A 10 0.34 13.02 -16.13
CA ARG A 10 -0.99 13.40 -15.65
C ARG A 10 -1.35 12.57 -14.42
N LEU A 11 -2.22 13.12 -13.57
CA LEU A 11 -2.76 12.39 -12.44
C LEU A 11 -3.59 11.20 -12.94
N THR A 12 -3.57 10.14 -12.15
CA THR A 12 -4.49 9.01 -12.31
C THR A 12 -5.74 9.27 -11.48
N ASP A 13 -6.84 8.58 -11.79
CA ASP A 13 -8.08 8.66 -11.02
C ASP A 13 -7.86 8.37 -9.52
N VAL A 14 -6.91 7.49 -9.19
CA VAL A 14 -6.52 7.20 -7.80
C VAL A 14 -5.83 8.39 -7.13
N ALA A 15 -4.98 9.11 -7.88
CA ALA A 15 -4.33 10.30 -7.36
C ALA A 15 -5.32 11.47 -7.19
N GLU A 16 -6.32 11.57 -8.06
CA GLU A 16 -7.43 12.51 -7.89
C GLU A 16 -8.23 12.21 -6.61
N ALA A 17 -8.53 10.92 -6.34
CA ALA A 17 -9.19 10.51 -5.09
C ALA A 17 -8.38 10.83 -3.82
N LEU A 18 -7.05 10.97 -3.90
CA LEU A 18 -6.24 11.42 -2.75
C LEU A 18 -6.41 12.91 -2.46
N LEU A 19 -6.74 13.70 -3.49
CA LEU A 19 -6.92 15.16 -3.43
C LEU A 19 -8.39 15.56 -3.21
N GLU A 20 -9.33 14.61 -3.31
CA GLU A 20 -10.76 14.86 -3.14
C GLU A 20 -11.04 15.55 -1.78
N GLY A 21 -11.71 16.71 -1.83
CA GLY A 21 -12.06 17.51 -0.65
C GLY A 21 -10.94 18.42 -0.12
N ILE A 22 -9.79 18.55 -0.81
CA ILE A 22 -8.68 19.39 -0.35
C ILE A 22 -9.06 20.88 -0.20
N ASP A 23 -9.94 21.38 -1.06
CA ASP A 23 -10.45 22.77 -1.03
C ASP A 23 -11.61 22.97 -0.04
N GLU A 24 -12.06 21.92 0.62
CA GLU A 24 -13.21 21.94 1.55
C GLU A 24 -12.78 22.09 3.02
N ASN A 25 -11.59 22.65 3.26
CA ASN A 25 -10.99 22.80 4.59
C ASN A 25 -10.90 21.47 5.35
N ALA A 26 -10.62 20.38 4.62
CA ALA A 26 -10.53 19.02 5.17
C ALA A 26 -9.21 18.73 5.90
N VAL A 27 -8.15 19.53 5.63
CA VAL A 27 -6.80 19.34 6.17
C VAL A 27 -6.15 20.68 6.50
N ASP A 28 -5.21 20.66 7.44
CA ASP A 28 -4.42 21.84 7.78
C ASP A 28 -3.36 22.13 6.70
N PHE A 29 -3.10 23.42 6.48
CA PHE A 29 -2.07 23.92 5.58
C PHE A 29 -0.95 24.62 6.38
N ARG A 30 0.25 24.60 5.82
CA ARG A 30 1.42 25.33 6.32
C ARG A 30 2.07 26.11 5.19
N GLU A 31 2.85 27.13 5.52
CA GLU A 31 3.68 27.82 4.53
C GLU A 31 4.71 26.86 3.92
N THR A 32 4.99 27.05 2.63
CA THR A 32 6.08 26.38 1.92
C THR A 32 7.44 26.77 2.53
N TYR A 33 8.49 26.01 2.19
CA TYR A 33 9.84 26.24 2.71
C TYR A 33 10.36 27.69 2.49
N ASP A 34 9.99 28.31 1.37
CA ASP A 34 10.36 29.67 1.00
C ASP A 34 9.32 30.73 1.44
N GLY A 35 8.22 30.30 2.06
CA GLY A 35 7.13 31.17 2.54
C GLY A 35 6.31 31.84 1.43
N SER A 36 6.43 31.39 0.18
CA SER A 36 5.75 32.01 -0.96
C SER A 36 4.31 31.52 -1.14
N GLU A 37 4.03 30.26 -0.79
CA GLU A 37 2.73 29.62 -0.94
C GLU A 37 2.37 28.80 0.31
N ASN A 38 1.20 28.17 0.30
CA ASN A 38 0.78 27.23 1.33
C ASN A 38 0.67 25.83 0.75
N GLU A 39 1.13 24.83 1.50
CA GLU A 39 1.04 23.41 1.17
C GLU A 39 0.26 22.64 2.25
N PRO A 40 -0.49 21.58 1.87
CA PRO A 40 -1.19 20.74 2.83
C PRO A 40 -0.19 19.93 3.67
N VAL A 41 -0.44 19.80 4.98
CA VAL A 41 0.41 18.97 5.87
C VAL A 41 0.20 17.48 5.61
N VAL A 42 -1.04 17.10 5.29
CA VAL A 42 -1.46 15.75 4.86
C VAL A 42 -2.50 15.88 3.76
N LEU A 43 -2.66 14.85 2.94
CA LEU A 43 -3.75 14.80 1.95
C LEU A 43 -5.04 14.27 2.60
N PRO A 44 -6.23 14.67 2.13
CA PRO A 44 -7.51 14.12 2.58
C PRO A 44 -7.57 12.58 2.48
N ALA A 45 -6.94 12.02 1.45
CA ALA A 45 -6.70 10.59 1.30
C ALA A 45 -7.96 9.70 1.39
N ALA A 46 -8.97 9.96 0.53
CA ALA A 46 -10.16 9.11 0.40
C ALA A 46 -9.85 7.67 -0.08
N PHE A 47 -8.59 7.42 -0.47
CA PHE A 47 -8.05 6.12 -0.82
C PHE A 47 -7.00 5.66 0.22
N PRO A 48 -7.03 4.39 0.70
CA PRO A 48 -6.13 3.89 1.75
C PRO A 48 -4.71 3.61 1.23
N ASN A 49 -4.01 4.68 0.84
CA ASN A 49 -2.77 4.64 0.06
C ASN A 49 -1.61 3.90 0.73
N LEU A 50 -1.45 4.06 2.05
CA LEU A 50 -0.30 3.53 2.77
C LEU A 50 -0.17 2.01 2.62
N LEU A 51 -1.28 1.28 2.76
CA LEU A 51 -1.29 -0.16 2.58
C LEU A 51 -1.42 -0.54 1.10
N ALA A 52 -2.22 0.20 0.33
CA ALA A 52 -2.42 -0.10 -1.08
C ALA A 52 -1.12 -0.09 -1.90
N ASN A 53 -0.30 0.94 -1.71
CA ASN A 53 0.97 1.11 -2.42
C ASN A 53 2.19 0.65 -1.62
N GLY A 54 2.02 0.45 -0.30
CA GLY A 54 3.13 0.20 0.60
C GLY A 54 4.01 1.43 0.82
N ALA A 55 5.10 1.24 1.56
CA ALA A 55 6.11 2.27 1.81
C ALA A 55 7.46 1.64 2.12
N ALA A 56 8.53 2.15 1.52
CA ALA A 56 9.89 1.75 1.85
C ALA A 56 10.73 3.00 2.11
N GLY A 57 11.50 3.01 3.20
CA GLY A 57 12.31 4.16 3.56
C GLY A 57 13.32 3.86 4.66
N ILE A 58 14.48 4.48 4.56
CA ILE A 58 15.55 4.39 5.56
C ILE A 58 15.81 5.80 6.07
N ALA A 59 15.72 5.99 7.38
CA ALA A 59 16.04 7.23 8.05
C ALA A 59 17.16 6.99 9.09
N VAL A 60 17.53 8.03 9.82
CA VAL A 60 18.59 7.93 10.83
C VAL A 60 18.08 7.13 12.04
N GLY A 61 18.59 5.92 12.21
CA GLY A 61 18.25 5.04 13.34
C GLY A 61 16.95 4.24 13.18
N MET A 62 16.27 4.33 12.03
CA MET A 62 15.03 3.59 11.76
C MET A 62 14.87 3.26 10.27
N ALA A 63 14.11 2.21 9.99
CA ALA A 63 13.73 1.83 8.64
C ALA A 63 12.25 1.40 8.62
N THR A 64 11.60 1.60 7.47
CA THR A 64 10.22 1.21 7.19
C THR A 64 10.20 0.38 5.92
N SER A 65 9.43 -0.71 5.96
CA SER A 65 9.16 -1.57 4.81
C SER A 65 7.76 -2.15 4.97
N ILE A 66 6.77 -1.48 4.38
CA ILE A 66 5.37 -1.87 4.33
C ILE A 66 5.12 -2.41 2.91
N PRO A 67 4.78 -3.70 2.74
CA PRO A 67 4.48 -4.23 1.42
C PRO A 67 3.11 -3.74 0.92
N PRO A 68 2.87 -3.73 -0.39
CA PRO A 68 1.57 -3.36 -0.95
C PRO A 68 0.51 -4.44 -0.67
N HIS A 69 -0.75 -4.02 -0.69
CA HIS A 69 -1.92 -4.84 -0.40
C HIS A 69 -3.06 -4.56 -1.38
N ASN A 70 -3.96 -5.52 -1.51
CA ASN A 70 -5.10 -5.37 -2.40
C ASN A 70 -6.10 -4.34 -1.86
N VAL A 71 -6.43 -3.34 -2.68
CA VAL A 71 -7.33 -2.24 -2.29
C VAL A 71 -8.72 -2.74 -1.88
N ALA A 72 -9.28 -3.71 -2.60
CA ALA A 72 -10.62 -4.22 -2.30
C ALA A 72 -10.66 -4.93 -0.95
N GLU A 73 -9.61 -5.68 -0.61
CA GLU A 73 -9.43 -6.33 0.69
C GLU A 73 -9.29 -5.30 1.82
N ILE A 74 -8.48 -4.26 1.63
CA ILE A 74 -8.35 -3.16 2.59
C ILE A 74 -9.70 -2.49 2.82
N CYS A 75 -10.42 -2.13 1.75
CA CYS A 75 -11.73 -1.49 1.87
C CYS A 75 -12.75 -2.39 2.59
N ALA A 76 -12.76 -3.70 2.32
CA ALA A 76 -13.62 -4.65 3.02
C ALA A 76 -13.29 -4.72 4.52
N ALA A 77 -12.01 -4.75 4.87
CA ALA A 77 -11.55 -4.73 6.26
C ALA A 77 -11.93 -3.42 6.97
N LEU A 78 -11.76 -2.27 6.32
CA LEU A 78 -12.15 -0.96 6.85
C LEU A 78 -13.66 -0.87 7.09
N LEU A 79 -14.48 -1.32 6.14
CA LEU A 79 -15.93 -1.39 6.31
C LEU A 79 -16.34 -2.29 7.48
N HIS A 80 -15.61 -3.38 7.72
CA HIS A 80 -15.81 -4.23 8.89
C HIS A 80 -15.42 -3.51 10.19
N LEU A 81 -14.26 -2.84 10.20
CA LEU A 81 -13.71 -2.13 11.37
C LEU A 81 -14.58 -0.93 11.78
N ILE A 82 -15.18 -0.23 10.82
CA ILE A 82 -16.16 0.84 11.09
C ILE A 82 -17.34 0.30 11.91
N LYS A 83 -17.84 -0.90 11.55
CA LYS A 83 -18.97 -1.55 12.24
C LYS A 83 -18.55 -2.22 13.55
N HIS A 84 -17.30 -2.68 13.63
CA HIS A 84 -16.74 -3.40 14.78
C HIS A 84 -15.38 -2.80 15.17
N PRO A 85 -15.36 -1.65 15.88
CA PRO A 85 -14.12 -0.93 16.19
C PRO A 85 -13.12 -1.70 17.06
N LYS A 86 -13.55 -2.81 17.68
CA LYS A 86 -12.73 -3.71 18.51
C LYS A 86 -12.43 -5.04 17.81
N ALA A 87 -12.59 -5.11 16.49
CA ALA A 87 -12.22 -6.31 15.73
C ALA A 87 -10.75 -6.65 15.99
N SER A 88 -10.47 -7.92 16.21
CA SER A 88 -9.11 -8.39 16.48
C SER A 88 -8.30 -8.49 15.19
N THR A 89 -6.97 -8.49 15.31
CA THR A 89 -6.08 -8.66 14.15
C THR A 89 -6.36 -9.97 13.42
N GLU A 90 -6.63 -11.05 14.14
CA GLU A 90 -7.00 -12.36 13.57
C GLU A 90 -8.23 -12.23 12.68
N LYS A 91 -9.23 -11.44 13.11
CA LYS A 91 -10.43 -11.21 12.32
C LYS A 91 -10.16 -10.37 11.08
N LEU A 92 -9.28 -9.36 11.19
CA LEU A 92 -8.91 -8.51 10.06
C LEU A 92 -8.09 -9.27 9.01
N VAL A 93 -7.28 -10.25 9.42
CA VAL A 93 -6.53 -11.13 8.52
C VAL A 93 -7.45 -12.01 7.66
N GLU A 94 -8.68 -12.27 8.08
CA GLU A 94 -9.66 -12.94 7.21
C GLU A 94 -10.06 -12.07 6.00
N PHE A 95 -9.99 -10.74 6.13
CA PHE A 95 -10.25 -9.81 5.03
C PHE A 95 -8.99 -9.47 4.24
N ILE A 96 -7.85 -9.34 4.93
CA ILE A 96 -6.53 -9.05 4.34
C ILE A 96 -5.61 -10.25 4.63
N PRO A 97 -5.68 -11.32 3.82
CA PRO A 97 -4.95 -12.57 4.07
C PRO A 97 -3.43 -12.42 3.95
N GLY A 98 -2.95 -11.38 3.27
CA GLY A 98 -1.53 -11.15 3.06
C GLY A 98 -1.27 -9.95 2.15
N PRO A 99 0.00 -9.60 1.92
CA PRO A 99 0.37 -8.61 0.91
C PRO A 99 0.03 -9.08 -0.51
N ASP A 100 -0.27 -8.13 -1.38
CA ASP A 100 -0.57 -8.33 -2.80
C ASP A 100 0.47 -7.56 -3.63
N PHE A 101 1.50 -8.27 -4.09
CA PHE A 101 2.57 -7.67 -4.86
C PHE A 101 2.14 -7.49 -6.32
N PRO A 102 2.39 -6.33 -6.96
CA PRO A 102 2.04 -6.11 -8.37
C PRO A 102 2.77 -7.07 -9.33
N THR A 103 3.89 -7.65 -8.90
CA THR A 103 4.62 -8.71 -9.62
C THR A 103 3.99 -10.10 -9.49
N GLY A 104 2.93 -10.23 -8.70
CA GLY A 104 2.36 -11.50 -8.29
C GLY A 104 3.29 -12.31 -7.38
N GLY A 105 3.11 -13.63 -7.41
CA GLY A 105 3.81 -14.59 -6.56
C GLY A 105 2.86 -15.34 -5.61
N LEU A 106 3.46 -16.10 -4.70
CA LEU A 106 2.77 -16.86 -3.67
C LEU A 106 3.37 -16.51 -2.32
N ILE A 107 2.56 -15.99 -1.40
CA ILE A 107 2.94 -15.86 0.00
C ILE A 107 2.96 -17.26 0.61
N VAL A 108 4.09 -17.65 1.20
CA VAL A 108 4.27 -19.00 1.79
C VAL A 108 4.37 -18.98 3.31
N GLU A 109 4.07 -17.84 3.93
CA GLU A 109 4.04 -17.75 5.39
C GLU A 109 2.82 -18.48 5.97
N PRO A 110 2.98 -19.14 7.13
CA PRO A 110 1.84 -19.69 7.84
C PRO A 110 0.99 -18.55 8.41
N GLN A 111 -0.32 -18.78 8.54
CA GLN A 111 -1.29 -17.76 8.94
C GLN A 111 -0.96 -17.08 10.28
N ASN A 112 -0.42 -17.83 11.24
CA ASN A 112 0.00 -17.29 12.54
C ASN A 112 1.13 -16.25 12.42
N ALA A 113 2.09 -16.45 11.49
CA ALA A 113 3.17 -15.50 11.25
C ALA A 113 2.64 -14.22 10.60
N ILE A 114 1.62 -14.32 9.74
CA ILE A 114 0.95 -13.17 9.13
C ILE A 114 0.23 -12.34 10.20
N ILE A 115 -0.53 -13.02 11.08
CA ILE A 115 -1.21 -12.38 12.21
C ILE A 115 -0.21 -11.66 13.11
N GLU A 116 0.90 -12.33 13.49
CA GLU A 116 1.94 -11.73 14.32
C GLU A 116 2.59 -10.51 13.66
N ALA A 117 2.86 -10.59 12.35
CA ALA A 117 3.42 -9.48 11.58
C ALA A 117 2.49 -8.26 11.58
N TYR A 118 1.18 -8.47 11.42
CA TYR A 118 0.21 -7.37 11.46
C TYR A 118 -0.06 -6.86 12.88
N ALA A 119 -0.03 -7.72 13.89
CA ALA A 119 -0.24 -7.31 15.28
C ALA A 119 0.94 -6.48 15.82
N THR A 120 2.16 -6.81 15.42
CA THR A 120 3.38 -6.16 15.94
C THR A 120 3.95 -5.10 14.99
N GLY A 121 3.50 -5.07 13.74
CA GLY A 121 4.12 -4.28 12.66
C GLY A 121 5.50 -4.78 12.26
N ARG A 122 5.92 -5.97 12.72
CA ARG A 122 7.24 -6.56 12.47
C ARG A 122 7.09 -8.00 12.01
N GLY A 123 7.66 -8.31 10.86
CA GLY A 123 7.65 -9.65 10.30
C GLY A 123 8.21 -9.65 8.89
N GLY A 124 8.37 -10.84 8.32
CA GLY A 124 8.80 -11.01 6.93
C GLY A 124 7.78 -11.84 6.17
N PHE A 125 7.58 -11.50 4.90
CA PHE A 125 6.75 -12.27 3.98
C PHE A 125 7.64 -12.87 2.89
N ARG A 126 7.81 -14.20 2.88
CA ARG A 126 8.47 -14.88 1.77
C ARG A 126 7.51 -14.99 0.59
N VAL A 127 7.97 -14.49 -0.56
CA VAL A 127 7.28 -14.62 -1.84
C VAL A 127 7.96 -15.72 -2.66
N ARG A 128 7.18 -16.69 -3.11
CA ARG A 128 7.63 -17.75 -4.02
C ARG A 128 7.13 -17.49 -5.44
N ALA A 129 7.98 -17.71 -6.43
CA ALA A 129 7.58 -17.66 -7.83
C ALA A 129 6.53 -18.74 -8.15
N ARG A 130 5.57 -18.38 -9.01
CA ARG A 130 4.70 -19.37 -9.66
C ARG A 130 5.46 -19.95 -10.84
N TRP A 131 5.44 -21.26 -10.98
CA TRP A 131 6.06 -21.97 -12.09
C TRP A 131 5.11 -23.06 -12.57
N GLU A 132 5.21 -23.38 -13.85
CA GLU A 132 4.55 -24.52 -14.47
C GLU A 132 5.59 -25.36 -15.21
N ILE A 133 5.42 -26.68 -15.23
CA ILE A 133 6.23 -27.56 -16.06
C ILE A 133 5.50 -27.73 -17.38
N GLU A 134 6.09 -27.21 -18.45
CA GLU A 134 5.64 -27.47 -19.81
C GLU A 134 6.20 -28.80 -20.31
N ASN A 135 5.32 -29.75 -20.61
CA ASN A 135 5.71 -31.01 -21.24
C ASN A 135 5.89 -30.79 -22.75
N LEU A 136 7.10 -30.44 -23.17
CA LEU A 136 7.44 -30.35 -24.59
C LEU A 136 7.48 -31.77 -25.21
N PRO A 137 6.90 -31.96 -26.42
CA PRO A 137 7.13 -33.19 -27.18
C PRO A 137 8.63 -33.36 -27.41
N ARG A 138 9.15 -34.59 -27.24
CA ARG A 138 10.57 -34.89 -27.47
C ARG A 138 10.95 -34.56 -28.91
N GLY A 139 11.67 -33.45 -29.12
CA GLY A 139 12.30 -33.08 -30.39
C GLY A 139 11.79 -31.76 -30.97
N GLY A 140 12.55 -30.70 -30.73
CA GLY A 140 12.44 -29.36 -31.32
C GLY A 140 13.68 -28.56 -30.96
#